data_AF-A0A381KNH0-F1
#
_entry.id   AF-A0A381KNH0-F1
#
_cell.length_a   1.000
_cell.length_b   1.000
_cell.length_c   1.000
_cell.angle_alpha   90.00
_cell.angle_beta   90.00
_cell.angle_gamma   90.00
#
_symmetry.space_group_name_H-M   'P 1'
#
loop_
_entity.id
_entity.type
_entity.pdbx_description
1 polymer ?
#
loop_
_entity_poly.entity_id
_entity_poly.type
_entity_poly.pdbx_seq_one_letter_code
_entity_poly.pdbx_strand_id
1 'polypeptide(L)'
;MISDGLIKGGFRVNAPDSMFTLLFNYSDRRENVIIESVPVTGVIGYVVDNKSTSKTANGKTHTNYSYQPVEGFIGVNEQQKSYFFRSMTVRIQTKGTPGKDIVKIDMQSNAPVQSDQQAYSAMVAAVLSKIDSPLRSGNYVAVVPWN
;
A
#
# COMPACT_ATOMS: atom_id res chain seq x y z
N MET A 1 5.15 -27.70 16.07
CA MET A 1 4.46 -27.43 14.79
C MET A 1 3.40 -26.38 15.05
N ILE A 2 3.60 -25.15 14.60
CA ILE A 2 2.57 -24.09 14.65
C ILE A 2 1.82 -24.23 13.32
N SER A 3 0.57 -24.67 13.40
CA SER A 3 -0.25 -25.05 12.26
C SER A 3 -0.65 -23.84 11.41
N ASP A 4 -0.81 -24.11 10.12
CA ASP A 4 -1.34 -23.26 9.07
C ASP A 4 -2.46 -22.31 9.52
N GLY A 5 -2.30 -21.05 9.10
CA GLY A 5 -3.40 -20.09 8.95
C GLY A 5 -4.02 -19.62 10.26
N LEU A 6 -3.52 -18.50 10.78
CA LEU A 6 -4.33 -17.64 11.66
C LEU A 6 -5.68 -17.38 10.95
N ILE A 7 -6.74 -17.93 11.53
CA ILE A 7 -8.09 -17.90 10.98
C ILE A 7 -8.57 -16.45 10.97
N LYS A 8 -9.21 -16.00 9.88
CA LYS A 8 -10.00 -14.75 9.83
C LYS A 8 -10.92 -14.71 11.05
N GLY A 9 -10.55 -13.92 12.06
CA GLY A 9 -11.17 -13.98 13.38
C GLY A 9 -10.21 -13.61 14.51
N GLY A 10 -8.90 -13.76 14.30
CA GLY A 10 -7.88 -13.38 15.26
C GLY A 10 -7.29 -14.55 16.03
N PHE A 11 -6.50 -14.26 17.06
CA PHE A 11 -5.89 -15.28 17.92
C PHE A 11 -5.79 -14.83 19.37
N ARG A 12 -5.72 -15.84 20.25
CA ARG A 12 -5.64 -15.66 21.69
C ARG A 12 -4.33 -16.24 22.20
N VAL A 13 -3.59 -15.45 22.97
CA VAL A 13 -2.39 -15.89 23.67
C VAL A 13 -2.71 -16.02 25.15
N ASN A 14 -2.59 -17.24 25.65
CA ASN A 14 -2.75 -17.58 27.06
C ASN A 14 -1.41 -18.10 27.59
N ALA A 15 -0.74 -17.33 28.44
CA ALA A 15 0.40 -17.86 29.19
C ALA A 15 -0.12 -18.61 30.43
N PRO A 16 0.34 -19.85 30.72
CA PRO A 16 -0.16 -20.67 31.83
C PRO A 16 -0.21 -19.93 33.17
N ASP A 17 0.86 -19.20 33.50
CA ASP A 17 1.02 -18.52 34.80
C ASP A 17 0.56 -17.05 34.82
N SER A 18 0.06 -16.53 33.70
CA SER A 18 -0.41 -15.14 33.64
C SER A 18 -1.82 -15.01 34.22
N MET A 19 -2.11 -13.91 34.92
CA MET A 19 -3.49 -13.53 35.27
C MET A 19 -4.26 -12.94 34.08
N PHE A 20 -3.61 -12.79 32.93
CA PHE A 20 -4.15 -12.09 31.78
C PHE A 20 -4.17 -12.96 30.52
N THR A 21 -5.10 -12.64 29.64
CA THR A 21 -5.22 -13.13 28.27
C THR A 21 -4.94 -11.98 27.32
N LEU A 22 -4.14 -12.23 26.29
CA LEU A 22 -3.96 -11.29 25.19
C LEU A 22 -4.78 -11.76 23.99
N LEU A 23 -5.65 -10.91 23.46
CA LEU A 23 -6.49 -11.18 22.31
C LEU A 23 -6.10 -10.24 21.17
N PHE A 24 -5.94 -10.81 19.99
CA PHE A 24 -5.72 -10.08 18.75
C PHE A 24 -6.88 -10.39 17.83
N ASN A 25 -7.54 -9.34 17.34
CA ASN A 25 -8.57 -9.44 16.32
C ASN A 25 -8.15 -8.54 15.16
N TYR A 26 -8.25 -9.03 13.93
CA TYR A 26 -7.97 -8.22 12.75
C TYR A 26 -9.13 -8.34 11.77
N SER A 27 -9.37 -7.28 11.01
CA SER A 27 -10.32 -7.30 9.90
C SER A 27 -9.85 -6.41 8.78
N ASP A 28 -10.08 -6.84 7.55
CA ASP A 28 -9.79 -6.12 6.33
C ASP A 28 -11.08 -5.92 5.52
N ARG A 29 -11.19 -4.76 4.90
CA ARG A 29 -12.25 -4.46 3.93
C ARG A 29 -11.64 -3.71 2.76
N ARG A 30 -11.91 -4.17 1.53
CA ARG A 30 -11.61 -3.38 0.34
C ARG A 30 -12.53 -2.15 0.35
N GLU A 31 -11.95 -0.97 0.48
CA GLU A 31 -12.73 0.26 0.64
C GLU A 31 -12.97 0.94 -0.70
N ASN A 32 -11.91 1.17 -1.50
CA ASN A 32 -12.02 1.97 -2.71
C ASN A 32 -11.09 1.47 -3.82
N VAL A 33 -11.54 1.65 -5.06
CA VAL A 33 -10.70 1.59 -6.25
C VAL A 33 -10.57 3.02 -6.77
N ILE A 34 -9.37 3.57 -6.77
CA ILE A 34 -9.09 4.85 -7.43
C ILE A 34 -8.48 4.52 -8.79
N ILE A 35 -9.03 5.15 -9.84
CA ILE A 35 -8.46 5.12 -11.18
C ILE A 35 -7.65 6.41 -11.32
N GLU A 36 -6.33 6.29 -11.44
CA GLU A 36 -5.45 7.41 -11.72
C GLU A 36 -5.11 7.41 -13.22
N SER A 37 -5.38 8.51 -13.92
CA SER A 37 -4.97 8.69 -15.31
C SER A 37 -3.54 9.25 -15.35
N VAL A 38 -2.59 8.44 -15.80
CA VAL A 38 -1.18 8.83 -15.93
C VAL A 38 -0.91 9.20 -17.38
N PRO A 39 -0.35 10.39 -17.67
CA PRO A 39 -0.01 10.78 -19.03
C PRO A 39 1.08 9.87 -19.61
N VAL A 40 0.88 9.41 -20.84
CA VAL A 40 1.86 8.66 -21.61
C VAL A 40 2.45 9.57 -22.67
N THR A 41 3.78 9.63 -22.72
CA THR A 41 4.53 10.36 -23.74
C THR A 41 5.11 9.41 -24.77
N GLY A 42 5.22 9.87 -26.02
CA GLY A 42 5.87 9.15 -27.11
C GLY A 42 6.00 10.02 -28.35
N VAL A 43 6.49 9.44 -29.44
CA VAL A 43 6.68 10.15 -30.71
C VAL A 43 5.32 10.53 -31.31
N ILE A 44 5.00 11.82 -31.31
CA ILE A 44 3.76 12.38 -31.89
C ILE A 44 3.93 12.83 -33.35
N GLY A 45 5.17 12.87 -33.84
CA GLY A 45 5.46 13.29 -35.20
C GLY A 45 6.94 13.26 -35.51
N TYR A 46 7.27 13.69 -36.73
CA TYR A 46 8.64 13.78 -37.19
C TYR A 46 8.86 15.12 -37.88
N VAL A 47 9.96 15.79 -37.57
CA VAL A 47 10.37 17.03 -38.23
C VAL A 47 11.56 16.76 -39.12
N VAL A 48 11.65 17.48 -40.25
CA VAL A 48 12.83 17.43 -41.11
C VAL A 48 13.99 18.06 -40.36
N ASP A 49 15.01 17.25 -40.11
CA ASP A 49 16.24 17.65 -39.43
C ASP A 49 17.31 18.06 -40.45
N ASN A 50 17.40 17.30 -41.54
CA ASN A 50 18.34 17.60 -42.61
C ASN A 50 17.71 17.35 -43.98
N LYS A 51 18.10 18.17 -44.96
CA LYS A 51 17.75 18.04 -46.36
C LYS A 51 19.03 18.04 -47.19
N SER A 52 19.29 16.94 -47.88
CA SER A 52 20.41 16.82 -48.80
C SER A 52 19.89 16.67 -50.23
N THR A 53 20.43 17.48 -51.15
CA THR A 53 20.06 17.43 -52.56
C THR A 53 21.28 17.08 -53.39
N SER A 54 21.15 16.09 -54.26
CA SER A 54 22.19 15.68 -55.20
C SER A 54 21.64 15.57 -56.63
N LYS A 55 22.50 15.78 -57.63
CA LYS A 55 22.16 15.52 -59.03
C LYS A 55 22.59 14.10 -59.39
N THR A 56 21.67 13.33 -59.96
CA THR A 56 22.00 12.02 -60.54
C THR A 56 22.76 12.20 -61.85
N ALA A 57 23.47 11.15 -62.29
CA ALA A 57 24.22 11.14 -63.56
C ALA A 57 23.38 11.54 -64.79
N ASN A 58 22.06 11.39 -64.69
CA ASN A 58 21.09 11.66 -65.76
C ASN A 58 20.52 13.08 -65.65
N GLY A 59 21.10 13.96 -64.82
CA GLY A 59 20.68 15.34 -64.62
C GLY A 59 19.44 15.53 -63.73
N LYS A 60 18.80 14.44 -63.27
CA LYS A 60 17.64 14.52 -62.36
C LYS A 60 18.10 14.86 -60.94
N THR A 61 17.42 15.81 -60.32
CA THR A 61 17.63 16.18 -58.92
C THR A 61 16.98 15.14 -58.00
N HIS A 62 17.76 14.59 -57.07
CA HIS A 62 17.27 13.74 -55.99
C HIS A 62 17.41 14.49 -54.66
N THR A 63 16.39 14.44 -53.82
CA THR A 63 16.39 15.10 -52.51
C THR A 63 16.09 14.07 -51.44
N ASN A 64 17.02 13.92 -50.51
CA ASN A 64 16.91 13.09 -49.33
C ASN A 64 16.54 13.96 -48.13
N TYR A 65 15.60 13.48 -47.33
CA TYR A 65 15.19 14.09 -46.08
C TYR A 65 15.55 13.15 -44.93
N SER A 66 16.23 13.69 -43.92
CA SER A 66 16.41 13.05 -42.63
C SER A 66 15.40 13.64 -41.65
N TYR A 67 14.80 12.77 -40.85
CA TYR A 67 13.74 13.15 -39.93
C TYR A 67 14.16 12.83 -38.49
N GLN A 68 13.79 13.71 -37.55
CA GLN A 68 13.94 13.47 -36.12
C GLN A 68 12.57 13.34 -35.47
N PRO A 69 12.40 12.41 -34.51
CA PRO A 69 11.15 12.25 -33.78
C PRO A 69 10.85 13.47 -32.90
N VAL A 70 9.58 13.82 -32.81
CA VAL A 70 9.05 14.81 -31.86
C VAL A 70 8.31 14.06 -30.77
N GLU A 71 8.82 14.13 -29.55
CA GLU A 71 8.16 13.58 -28.37
C GLU A 71 7.00 14.49 -27.94
N GLY A 72 5.90 13.87 -27.51
CA GLY A 72 4.72 14.58 -27.02
C GLY A 72 3.75 13.66 -26.30
N PHE A 73 2.63 14.24 -25.88
CA PHE A 73 1.57 13.50 -25.22
C PHE A 73 0.81 12.62 -26.22
N ILE A 74 0.83 11.31 -26.02
CA ILE A 74 0.14 10.33 -26.89
C ILE A 74 -1.16 9.80 -26.30
N GLY A 75 -1.40 9.98 -25.00
CA GLY A 75 -2.63 9.58 -24.34
C GLY A 75 -2.50 9.43 -22.83
N VAL A 76 -3.51 8.82 -22.22
CA VAL A 76 -3.51 8.48 -20.79
C VAL A 76 -3.51 6.96 -20.62
N ASN A 77 -2.79 6.48 -19.62
CA ASN A 77 -2.92 5.12 -19.12
C ASN A 77 -3.65 5.15 -17.78
N GLU A 78 -4.67 4.32 -17.64
CA GLU A 78 -5.42 4.21 -16.39
C GLU A 78 -4.74 3.21 -15.47
N GLN A 79 -4.27 3.68 -14.32
CA GLN A 79 -3.72 2.85 -13.27
C GLN A 79 -4.75 2.67 -12.16
N GLN A 80 -5.15 1.44 -11.94
CA GLN A 80 -6.07 1.09 -10.86
C GLN A 80 -5.30 0.90 -9.55
N LYS A 81 -5.55 1.76 -8.56
CA LYS A 81 -5.06 1.58 -7.19
C LYS A 81 -6.19 1.12 -6.29
N SER A 82 -6.03 -0.07 -5.70
CA SER A 82 -6.95 -0.57 -4.67
C SER A 82 -6.51 -0.10 -3.30
N TYR A 83 -7.43 0.50 -2.55
CA TYR A 83 -7.26 0.88 -1.15
C TYR A 83 -7.96 -0.14 -0.27
N PHE A 84 -7.24 -0.60 0.75
CA PHE A 84 -7.73 -1.54 1.73
C PHE A 84 -7.78 -0.86 3.08
N PHE A 85 -8.95 -0.86 3.68
CA PHE A 85 -9.12 -0.60 5.09
C PHE A 85 -8.66 -1.84 5.86
N ARG A 86 -7.77 -1.65 6.81
CA ARG A 86 -7.32 -2.70 7.72
C ARG A 86 -7.46 -2.19 9.14
N SER A 87 -7.98 -3.05 10.01
CA SER A 87 -8.08 -2.77 11.44
C SER A 87 -7.52 -3.92 12.25
N MET A 88 -6.95 -3.58 13.41
CA MET A 88 -6.49 -4.54 14.40
C MET A 88 -6.88 -4.04 15.78
N THR A 89 -7.51 -4.91 16.57
CA THR A 89 -7.81 -4.68 17.97
C THR A 89 -6.96 -5.62 18.82
N VAL A 90 -6.23 -5.05 19.78
CA VAL A 90 -5.47 -5.80 20.80
C VAL A 90 -6.14 -5.59 22.14
N ARG A 91 -6.48 -6.68 22.84
CA ARG A 91 -7.08 -6.61 24.18
C ARG A 91 -6.25 -7.39 25.18
N ILE A 92 -6.02 -6.78 26.35
CA ILE A 92 -5.53 -7.47 27.54
C ILE A 92 -6.72 -7.63 28.47
N GLN A 93 -7.10 -8.87 28.74
CA GLN A 93 -8.21 -9.23 29.62
C GLN A 93 -7.73 -9.96 30.86
N THR A 94 -8.38 -9.81 32.01
CA THR A 94 -8.19 -10.74 33.13
C THR A 94 -8.65 -12.14 32.74
N LYS A 95 -7.95 -13.18 33.22
CA LYS A 95 -8.46 -14.55 33.17
C LYS A 95 -9.71 -14.67 34.05
N GLY A 96 -10.72 -15.39 33.56
CA GLY A 96 -12.02 -15.55 34.20
C GLY A 96 -13.16 -15.50 33.18
N THR A 97 -14.37 -15.85 33.61
CA THR A 97 -15.57 -15.79 32.78
C THR A 97 -16.64 -14.99 33.53
N PRO A 98 -16.97 -13.75 33.10
CA PRO A 98 -16.36 -13.00 31.99
C PRO A 98 -15.01 -12.38 32.39
N GLY A 99 -14.05 -12.39 31.47
CA GLY A 99 -12.79 -11.64 31.62
C GLY A 99 -13.05 -10.14 31.51
N LYS A 100 -12.36 -9.32 32.32
CA LYS A 100 -12.46 -7.87 32.29
C LYS A 100 -11.37 -7.29 31.38
N ASP A 101 -11.77 -6.45 30.41
CA ASP A 101 -10.83 -5.67 29.61
C ASP A 101 -10.05 -4.70 30.51
N ILE A 102 -8.73 -4.84 30.50
CA ILE A 102 -7.79 -3.95 31.18
C ILE A 102 -7.27 -2.92 30.20
N VAL A 103 -6.85 -3.39 29.02
CA VAL A 103 -6.36 -2.55 27.94
C VAL A 103 -7.06 -2.98 26.67
N LYS A 104 -7.58 -2.01 25.92
CA LYS A 104 -8.07 -2.20 24.55
C LYS A 104 -7.37 -1.19 23.66
N ILE A 105 -6.69 -1.68 22.63
CA ILE A 105 -5.99 -0.85 21.65
C ILE A 105 -6.64 -1.12 20.30
N ASP A 106 -7.26 -0.11 19.72
CA ASP A 106 -7.82 -0.18 18.37
C ASP A 106 -6.86 0.54 17.40
N MET A 107 -6.56 -0.15 16.30
CA MET A 107 -5.70 0.35 15.23
C MET A 107 -6.42 0.28 13.90
N GLN A 108 -6.16 1.27 13.05
CA GLN A 108 -6.65 1.31 11.69
C GLN A 108 -5.60 1.86 10.73
N SER A 109 -5.62 1.34 9.52
CA SER A 109 -4.79 1.79 8.40
C SER A 109 -5.62 1.79 7.13
N ASN A 110 -5.66 2.94 6.48
CA ASN A 110 -6.31 3.14 5.17
C ASN A 110 -5.27 3.28 4.05
N ALA A 111 -4.03 2.87 4.31
CA ALA A 111 -2.93 3.03 3.37
C ALA A 111 -3.05 2.04 2.19
N PRO A 112 -2.53 2.41 1.00
CA PRO A 112 -2.40 1.53 -0.16
C PRO A 112 -1.25 0.53 0.03
N VAL A 113 -1.22 -0.13 1.20
CA VAL A 113 -0.15 -1.07 1.52
C VAL A 113 -0.24 -2.26 0.57
N GLN A 114 0.88 -2.54 -0.10
CA GLN A 114 1.01 -3.60 -1.11
C GLN A 114 0.80 -5.01 -0.53
N SER A 115 0.92 -5.17 0.79
CA SER A 115 0.76 -6.44 1.51
C SER A 115 0.14 -6.25 2.89
N ASP A 116 -0.74 -7.17 3.29
CA ASP A 116 -1.34 -7.22 4.63
C ASP A 116 -0.28 -7.40 5.72
N GLN A 117 0.78 -8.17 5.44
CA GLN A 117 1.88 -8.40 6.37
C GLN A 117 2.57 -7.08 6.73
N GLN A 118 2.84 -6.22 5.74
CA GLN A 118 3.46 -4.92 5.96
C GLN A 118 2.55 -4.01 6.79
N ALA A 119 1.23 -4.02 6.50
CA ALA A 119 0.27 -3.19 7.20
C ALA A 119 0.14 -3.58 8.68
N TYR A 120 -0.06 -4.87 8.97
CA TYR A 120 -0.17 -5.35 10.35
C TYR A 120 1.15 -5.24 11.12
N SER A 121 2.30 -5.42 10.46
CA SER A 121 3.62 -5.21 11.09
C SER A 121 3.82 -3.75 11.51
N ALA A 122 3.43 -2.80 10.67
CA ALA A 122 3.48 -1.37 11.00
C ALA A 122 2.54 -1.01 12.16
N MET A 123 1.35 -1.60 12.21
CA MET A 123 0.42 -1.44 13.34
C MET A 123 1.01 -1.95 14.65
N VAL A 124 1.60 -3.16 14.64
CA VAL A 124 2.27 -3.71 15.83
C VAL A 124 3.43 -2.81 16.26
N ALA A 125 4.28 -2.37 15.33
CA ALA A 125 5.39 -1.48 15.63
C ALA A 125 4.93 -0.15 16.25
N ALA A 126 3.86 0.45 15.73
CA ALA A 126 3.29 1.70 16.25
C ALA A 126 2.71 1.55 17.67
N VAL A 127 2.24 0.35 18.03
CA VAL A 127 1.82 0.04 19.39
C VAL A 127 3.02 -0.15 20.30
N LEU A 128 3.99 -0.97 19.88
CA LEU A 128 5.19 -1.23 20.67
C LEU A 128 5.98 0.05 20.95
N SER A 129 6.07 0.98 19.98
CA SER A 129 6.74 2.27 20.17
C SER A 129 6.03 3.21 21.15
N LYS A 130 4.78 2.93 21.53
CA LYS A 130 4.00 3.71 22.51
C LYS A 130 3.94 3.02 23.89
N ILE A 131 4.50 1.81 24.02
CA ILE A 131 4.44 0.99 25.24
C ILE A 131 5.62 1.27 26.20
N ASP A 132 6.51 2.22 25.90
CA ASP A 132 7.63 2.62 26.78
C ASP A 132 7.20 3.23 28.14
N SER A 133 5.90 3.29 28.44
CA SER A 133 5.34 3.71 29.73
C SER A 133 4.37 2.66 30.27
N PRO A 134 4.18 2.57 31.61
CA PRO A 134 3.23 1.61 32.18
C PRO A 134 1.86 1.82 31.54
N LEU A 135 1.40 0.83 30.78
CA LEU A 135 0.06 0.83 30.18
C LEU A 135 -0.95 0.93 31.33
N ARG A 136 -1.61 2.08 31.42
CA ARG A 136 -2.71 2.27 32.36
C ARG A 136 -3.93 1.55 31.81
N SER A 137 -4.84 1.13 32.68
CA SER A 137 -6.09 0.56 32.21
C SER A 137 -6.86 1.59 31.39
N GLY A 138 -7.34 1.23 30.20
CA GLY A 138 -8.06 2.17 29.35
C GLY A 138 -8.19 1.74 27.88
N ASN A 139 -8.85 2.62 27.12
CA ASN A 139 -9.01 2.50 25.67
C ASN A 139 -7.98 3.38 24.97
N TYR A 140 -7.24 2.80 24.04
CA TYR A 140 -6.20 3.45 23.27
C TYR A 140 -6.51 3.37 21.78
N VAL A 141 -6.16 4.41 21.04
CA VAL A 141 -6.28 4.45 19.58
C VAL A 141 -4.91 4.76 19.00
N ALA A 142 -4.46 3.92 18.07
CA ALA A 142 -3.25 4.15 17.30
C ALA A 142 -3.58 4.22 15.81
N VAL A 143 -3.30 5.37 15.20
CA VAL A 143 -3.42 5.56 13.76
C VAL A 143 -2.03 5.36 13.16
N VAL A 144 -1.92 4.48 12.17
CA VAL A 144 -0.68 4.31 11.42
C VAL A 144 -0.66 5.36 10.30
N PRO A 145 0.24 6.36 10.35
CA PRO A 145 0.29 7.43 9.37
C PRO A 145 0.70 6.91 7.98
N TRP A 146 0.31 7.68 6.97
CA TRP A 146 0.67 7.52 5.57
C TRP A 146 2.16 7.86 5.41
N ASN A 147 2.97 6.94 4.87
CA ASN A 147 4.30 7.25 4.34
C ASN A 147 4.34 6.89 2.86
#